data_AF-A0A2S6HYV2-F1
#
_entry.id   AF-A0A2S6HYV2-F1
#
_cell.length_a   1.000
_cell.length_b   1.000
_cell.length_c   1.000
_cell.angle_alpha   90.00
_cell.angle_beta   90.00
_cell.angle_gamma   90.00
#
_symmetry.space_group_name_H-M   'P 1'
#
loop_
_entity.id
_entity.type
_entity.pdbx_description
1 polymer ?
#
loop_
_entity_poly.entity_id
_entity_poly.type
_entity_poly.pdbx_seq_one_letter_code
_entity_poly.pdbx_strand_id
1 'polypeptide(L)'
;MSCDSQTNEKQWNKREIRKNTSKLVRGILLYELIMFLTVIVDITCRIIGVSRNADFNMDAVLDEAMKSGNSSIIAVILGIAFLFFYFRKSDCRKLVFYNRNKMTWRSFLILLTVFMSAQAAFSLLGGGMELGFNQFGYSILGEIENASANSSTFSMLIYVSFIGPVSEEIIFRGFIMRGFQKYGARYAVVMSAVIFGLFHGNLIQSIFAVMVGLVLGYTAMNYSIKWSILLHIINNFVFGELFTRLISGMNVSVQSMVFYAVEGAFLAGTVHLMVMNREKLREEMKETRIERGLLGVTCSSIWLLIFFAFQLYLGISGIEKLPV
;
A
#
# COMPACT_ATOMS: atom_id res chain seq x y z
N MET A 1 -20.67 -32.80 -7.18
CA MET A 1 -20.61 -32.94 -5.71
C MET A 1 -20.92 -31.59 -5.10
N SER A 2 -22.18 -31.41 -4.71
CA SER A 2 -22.63 -30.29 -3.89
C SER A 2 -21.95 -30.37 -2.53
N CYS A 3 -21.12 -29.38 -2.21
CA CYS A 3 -20.58 -29.25 -0.88
C CYS A 3 -21.61 -28.46 -0.08
N ASP A 4 -22.52 -29.18 0.59
CA ASP A 4 -23.25 -28.65 1.73
C ASP A 4 -22.21 -28.25 2.77
N SER A 5 -21.85 -26.96 2.78
CA SER A 5 -21.03 -26.40 3.84
C SER A 5 -21.93 -26.17 5.05
N GLN A 6 -22.05 -27.20 5.88
CA GLN A 6 -22.29 -27.03 7.30
C GLN A 6 -21.29 -25.97 7.81
N THR A 7 -21.74 -24.75 7.99
CA THR A 7 -21.02 -23.70 8.71
C THR A 7 -20.95 -24.13 10.17
N ASN A 8 -19.96 -24.97 10.47
CA ASN A 8 -19.43 -25.06 11.82
C ASN A 8 -18.91 -23.66 12.15
N GLU A 9 -19.69 -22.87 12.90
CA GLU A 9 -19.24 -21.67 13.58
C GLU A 9 -18.08 -22.08 14.51
N LYS A 10 -16.86 -22.09 13.96
CA LYS A 10 -15.64 -22.14 14.76
C LYS A 10 -15.59 -20.82 15.52
N GLN A 11 -16.13 -20.82 16.72
CA GLN A 11 -15.95 -19.76 17.70
C GLN A 11 -14.43 -19.53 17.86
N TRP A 12 -13.89 -18.50 17.20
CA TRP A 12 -12.44 -18.30 17.13
C TRP A 12 -11.89 -18.04 18.54
N ASN A 13 -10.81 -18.73 18.89
CA ASN A 13 -10.14 -18.48 20.16
C ASN A 13 -9.43 -17.12 20.13
N LYS A 14 -9.81 -16.21 21.04
CA LYS A 14 -9.22 -14.86 21.16
C LYS A 14 -7.69 -14.90 21.26
N ARG A 15 -7.15 -15.88 21.97
CA ARG A 15 -5.69 -16.09 22.12
C ARG A 15 -5.05 -16.47 20.80
N GLU A 16 -5.71 -17.29 19.99
CA GLU A 16 -5.20 -17.68 18.68
C GLU A 16 -5.22 -16.51 17.68
N ILE A 17 -6.30 -15.72 17.66
CA ILE A 17 -6.39 -14.50 16.83
C ILE A 17 -5.24 -13.54 17.16
N ARG A 18 -5.02 -13.25 18.45
CA ARG A 18 -3.92 -12.40 18.89
C ARG A 18 -2.57 -12.98 18.49
N LYS A 19 -2.34 -14.28 18.71
CA LYS A 19 -1.09 -14.95 18.34
C LYS A 19 -0.84 -14.89 16.82
N ASN A 20 -1.87 -15.09 16.01
CA ASN A 20 -1.77 -15.00 14.55
C ASN A 20 -1.46 -13.57 14.10
N THR A 21 -2.23 -12.60 14.61
CA THR A 21 -2.03 -11.16 14.34
C THR A 21 -0.60 -10.76 14.71
N SER A 22 -0.16 -11.10 15.91
CA SER A 22 1.20 -10.82 16.39
C SER A 22 2.28 -11.43 15.50
N LYS A 23 2.10 -12.68 15.05
CA LYS A 23 3.06 -13.33 14.16
C LYS A 23 3.17 -12.61 12.82
N LEU A 24 2.04 -12.21 12.24
CA LEU A 24 1.97 -11.51 10.96
C LEU A 24 2.63 -10.12 11.05
N VAL A 25 2.17 -9.29 11.99
CA VAL A 25 2.65 -7.90 12.15
C VAL A 25 4.11 -7.86 12.56
N ARG A 26 4.57 -8.76 13.45
CA ARG A 26 6.00 -8.86 13.78
C ARG A 26 6.86 -9.20 12.57
N GLY A 27 6.33 -9.99 11.62
CA GLY A 27 7.02 -10.24 10.35
C GLY A 27 7.22 -8.97 9.54
N ILE A 28 6.20 -8.11 9.47
CA ILE A 28 6.25 -6.80 8.78
C ILE A 28 7.25 -5.87 9.47
N LEU A 29 7.18 -5.72 10.80
CA LEU A 29 8.11 -4.88 11.55
C LEU A 29 9.58 -5.30 11.36
N LEU A 30 9.85 -6.61 11.32
CA LEU A 30 11.20 -7.12 11.05
C LEU A 30 11.63 -6.88 9.60
N TYR A 31 10.68 -6.94 8.66
CA TYR A 31 10.93 -6.57 7.27
C TYR A 31 11.28 -5.07 7.16
N GLU A 32 10.52 -4.18 7.79
CA GLU A 32 10.81 -2.74 7.84
C GLU A 32 12.17 -2.46 8.49
N LEU A 33 12.49 -3.17 9.57
CA LEU A 33 13.80 -3.04 10.20
C LEU A 33 14.94 -3.40 9.23
N ILE A 34 14.79 -4.46 8.42
CA ILE A 34 15.75 -4.81 7.37
C ILE A 34 15.84 -3.68 6.33
N MET A 35 14.70 -3.09 5.96
CA MET A 35 14.66 -1.94 5.04
C MET A 35 15.47 -0.75 5.57
N PHE A 36 15.18 -0.30 6.79
CA PHE A 36 15.88 0.82 7.41
C PHE A 36 17.37 0.55 7.60
N LEU A 37 17.74 -0.63 8.11
CA LEU A 37 19.15 -0.98 8.32
C LEU A 37 19.93 -1.02 7.00
N THR A 38 19.34 -1.51 5.91
CA THR A 38 20.02 -1.56 4.61
C THR A 38 20.27 -0.15 4.07
N VAL A 39 19.30 0.75 4.20
CA VAL A 39 19.45 2.16 3.79
C VAL A 39 20.49 2.87 4.64
N ILE A 40 20.49 2.67 5.97
CA ILE A 40 21.51 3.24 6.87
C ILE A 40 22.91 2.76 6.49
N VAL A 41 23.08 1.48 6.18
CA VAL A 41 24.37 0.92 5.74
C VAL A 41 24.82 1.54 4.43
N ASP A 42 23.94 1.69 3.44
CA ASP A 42 24.27 2.33 2.15
C ASP A 42 24.74 3.78 2.35
N ILE A 43 23.98 4.58 3.11
CA ILE A 43 24.35 5.96 3.44
C ILE A 43 25.72 6.00 4.14
N THR A 44 25.95 5.13 5.11
CA THR A 44 27.22 5.08 5.86
C THR A 44 28.39 4.72 4.94
N CYS A 45 28.22 3.74 4.05
CA CYS A 45 29.23 3.36 3.07
C CYS A 45 29.57 4.50 2.10
N ARG A 46 28.56 5.25 1.63
CA ARG A 46 28.74 6.43 0.77
C ARG A 46 29.52 7.54 1.49
N ILE A 47 29.14 7.85 2.72
CA ILE A 47 29.86 8.84 3.55
C ILE A 47 31.33 8.44 3.71
N ILE A 48 31.61 7.19 4.08
CA ILE A 48 32.99 6.70 4.23
C ILE A 48 33.78 6.82 2.92
N GLY A 49 33.16 6.46 1.79
CA GLY A 49 33.80 6.49 0.47
C GLY A 49 34.20 7.89 0.00
N VAL A 50 33.42 8.93 0.36
CA VAL A 50 33.66 10.32 -0.08
C VAL A 50 34.32 11.17 1.01
N SER A 51 34.34 10.70 2.27
CA SER A 51 34.89 11.45 3.43
C SER A 51 36.36 11.88 3.30
N ARG A 52 37.13 11.24 2.41
CA ARG A 52 38.55 11.56 2.18
C ARG A 52 38.76 12.59 1.06
N ASN A 53 37.69 12.99 0.36
CA ASN A 53 37.76 13.96 -0.72
C ASN A 53 37.77 15.39 -0.15
N ALA A 54 38.60 16.27 -0.70
CA ALA A 54 38.70 17.66 -0.26
C ALA A 54 37.37 18.44 -0.40
N ASP A 55 36.53 18.05 -1.35
CA ASP A 55 35.21 18.66 -1.63
C ASP A 55 34.04 17.91 -0.96
N PHE A 56 34.27 17.23 0.17
CA PHE A 56 33.21 16.49 0.86
C PHE A 56 32.04 17.41 1.25
N ASN A 57 30.85 17.09 0.75
CA ASN A 57 29.61 17.77 1.08
C ASN A 57 28.58 16.72 1.54
N MET A 58 28.19 16.80 2.82
CA MET A 58 27.23 15.86 3.42
C MET A 58 25.86 15.92 2.73
N ASP A 59 25.37 17.12 2.43
CA ASP A 59 24.03 17.30 1.85
C ASP A 59 23.95 16.69 0.45
N ALA A 60 25.02 16.82 -0.34
CA ALA A 60 25.11 16.20 -1.67
C ALA A 60 25.09 14.67 -1.59
N VAL A 61 25.80 14.09 -0.60
CA VAL A 61 25.81 12.63 -0.37
C VAL A 61 24.43 12.12 0.06
N LEU A 62 23.74 12.86 0.93
CA LEU A 62 22.40 12.52 1.38
C LEU A 62 21.38 12.63 0.23
N ASP A 63 21.42 13.70 -0.56
CA ASP A 63 20.54 13.88 -1.71
C ASP A 63 20.72 12.77 -2.76
N GLU A 64 21.96 12.39 -3.08
CA GLU A 64 22.24 11.28 -3.99
C GLU A 64 21.70 9.95 -3.45
N ALA A 65 21.90 9.69 -2.15
CA ALA A 65 21.40 8.48 -1.50
C ALA A 65 19.87 8.42 -1.51
N MET A 66 19.18 9.52 -1.23
CA MET A 66 17.72 9.60 -1.22
C MET A 66 17.10 9.45 -2.62
N LYS A 67 17.82 9.87 -3.68
CA LYS A 67 17.38 9.73 -5.07
C LYS A 67 17.64 8.34 -5.66
N SER A 68 18.50 7.54 -5.03
CA SER A 68 18.91 6.22 -5.53
C SER A 68 17.97 5.10 -5.08
N GLY A 69 17.47 4.30 -6.03
CA GLY A 69 16.68 3.10 -5.70
C GLY A 69 17.49 1.86 -5.32
N ASN A 70 18.83 1.91 -5.38
CA ASN A 70 19.67 0.71 -5.27
C ASN A 70 19.56 0.04 -3.90
N SER A 71 19.68 0.82 -2.82
CA SER A 71 19.59 0.31 -1.44
C SER A 71 18.21 -0.27 -1.17
N SER A 72 17.14 0.38 -1.65
CA SER A 72 15.76 -0.10 -1.56
C SER A 72 15.54 -1.43 -2.29
N ILE A 73 16.12 -1.61 -3.49
CA ILE A 73 16.04 -2.88 -4.22
C ILE A 73 16.74 -4.01 -3.44
N ILE A 74 17.96 -3.76 -2.95
CA ILE A 74 18.71 -4.74 -2.14
C ILE A 74 17.90 -5.10 -0.88
N ALA A 75 17.38 -4.08 -0.20
CA ALA A 75 16.60 -4.23 1.00
C ALA A 75 15.33 -5.06 0.79
N VAL A 76 14.60 -4.84 -0.31
CA VAL A 76 13.44 -5.65 -0.68
C VAL A 76 13.83 -7.11 -0.89
N ILE A 77 14.93 -7.38 -1.60
CA ILE A 77 15.38 -8.75 -1.86
C ILE A 77 15.69 -9.46 -0.54
N LEU A 78 16.46 -8.82 0.35
CA LEU A 78 16.80 -9.35 1.67
C LEU A 78 15.54 -9.56 2.54
N GLY A 79 14.65 -8.57 2.56
CA GLY A 79 13.41 -8.61 3.32
C GLY A 79 12.46 -9.70 2.84
N ILE A 80 12.26 -9.86 1.54
CA ILE A 80 11.42 -10.92 0.97
C ILE A 80 12.02 -12.29 1.25
N ALA A 81 13.33 -12.46 1.08
CA ALA A 81 14.03 -13.70 1.43
C ALA A 81 13.83 -14.05 2.92
N PHE A 82 13.97 -13.06 3.80
CA PHE A 82 13.68 -13.19 5.22
C PHE A 82 12.22 -13.62 5.46
N LEU A 83 11.23 -12.99 4.82
CA LEU A 83 9.81 -13.32 5.03
C LEU A 83 9.48 -14.74 4.56
N PHE A 84 10.04 -15.20 3.43
CA PHE A 84 9.88 -16.58 2.98
C PHE A 84 10.45 -17.59 3.98
N PHE A 85 11.58 -17.26 4.62
CA PHE A 85 12.17 -18.06 5.68
C PHE A 85 11.34 -18.00 6.98
N TYR A 86 10.94 -16.80 7.42
CA TYR A 86 10.16 -16.57 8.64
C TYR A 86 8.80 -17.28 8.60
N PHE A 87 8.12 -17.22 7.45
CA PHE A 87 6.84 -17.90 7.24
C PHE A 87 6.98 -19.34 6.76
N ARG A 88 8.17 -19.95 6.78
CA ARG A 88 8.39 -21.27 6.16
C ARG A 88 7.47 -22.38 6.68
N LYS A 89 7.10 -22.35 7.95
CA LYS A 89 6.20 -23.37 8.54
C LYS A 89 4.71 -23.01 8.43
N SER A 90 4.34 -21.98 7.67
CA SER A 90 2.96 -21.49 7.58
C SER A 90 2.31 -21.95 6.29
N ASP A 91 1.04 -22.36 6.36
CA ASP A 91 0.26 -22.80 5.19
C ASP A 91 0.01 -21.69 4.17
N CYS A 92 0.22 -20.43 4.55
CA CYS A 92 0.06 -19.26 3.68
C CYS A 92 0.86 -19.39 2.37
N ARG A 93 2.04 -20.03 2.40
CA ARG A 93 2.89 -20.23 1.20
C ARG A 93 2.22 -21.04 0.09
N LYS A 94 1.37 -22.01 0.44
CA LYS A 94 0.62 -22.82 -0.54
C LYS A 94 -0.47 -22.01 -1.25
N LEU A 95 -0.90 -20.90 -0.65
CA LEU A 95 -2.02 -20.09 -1.11
C LEU A 95 -1.61 -18.76 -1.75
N VAL A 96 -0.34 -18.36 -1.66
CA VAL A 96 0.15 -17.09 -2.23
C VAL A 96 -0.23 -16.95 -3.70
N PHE A 97 0.00 -18.01 -4.49
CA PHE A 97 -0.22 -18.02 -5.94
C PHE A 97 -1.48 -18.76 -6.37
N TYR A 98 -2.39 -19.05 -5.44
CA TYR A 98 -3.62 -19.76 -5.77
C TYR A 98 -4.54 -18.88 -6.64
N ASN A 99 -5.08 -19.47 -7.71
CA ASN A 99 -5.97 -18.81 -8.66
C ASN A 99 -7.40 -19.34 -8.46
N ARG A 100 -8.37 -18.45 -8.25
CA ARG A 100 -9.79 -18.83 -8.12
C ARG A 100 -10.52 -18.74 -9.45
N ASN A 101 -10.75 -17.53 -9.93
CA ASN A 101 -11.51 -17.26 -11.14
C ASN A 101 -10.61 -16.74 -12.25
N LYS A 102 -10.99 -17.03 -13.51
CA LYS A 102 -10.35 -16.41 -14.67
C LYS A 102 -10.74 -14.94 -14.75
N MET A 103 -9.76 -14.06 -14.94
CA MET A 103 -10.00 -12.64 -15.17
C MET A 103 -10.53 -12.43 -16.59
N THR A 104 -11.59 -11.63 -16.73
CA THR A 104 -12.08 -11.15 -18.03
C THR A 104 -11.63 -9.72 -18.23
N TRP A 105 -11.52 -9.26 -19.48
CA TRP A 105 -11.16 -7.87 -19.78
C TRP A 105 -12.16 -6.87 -19.17
N ARG A 106 -13.46 -7.22 -19.14
CA ARG A 106 -14.50 -6.39 -18.50
C ARG A 106 -14.26 -6.24 -17.01
N SER A 107 -14.03 -7.36 -16.30
CA SER A 107 -13.71 -7.33 -14.87
C SER A 107 -12.44 -6.52 -14.60
N PHE A 108 -11.43 -6.68 -15.44
CA PHE A 108 -10.18 -5.93 -15.32
C PHE A 108 -10.39 -4.43 -15.48
N LEU A 109 -11.13 -3.98 -16.50
CA LEU A 109 -11.42 -2.55 -16.69
C LEU A 109 -12.27 -1.96 -15.57
N ILE A 110 -13.23 -2.73 -15.03
CA ILE A 110 -14.00 -2.30 -13.85
C ILE A 110 -13.06 -2.10 -12.65
N LEU A 111 -12.19 -3.08 -12.37
CA LEU A 111 -11.24 -2.97 -11.27
C LEU A 111 -10.25 -1.83 -11.46
N LEU A 112 -9.75 -1.62 -12.68
CA LEU A 112 -8.90 -0.49 -13.01
C LEU A 112 -9.62 0.85 -12.81
N THR A 113 -10.89 0.95 -13.24
CA THR A 113 -11.70 2.17 -13.08
C THR A 113 -11.90 2.50 -11.60
N VAL A 114 -12.26 1.50 -10.79
CA VAL A 114 -12.43 1.66 -9.33
C VAL A 114 -11.09 1.99 -8.67
N PHE A 115 -10.00 1.34 -9.07
CA PHE A 115 -8.66 1.66 -8.58
C PHE A 115 -8.32 3.12 -8.86
N MET A 116 -8.42 3.56 -10.11
CA MET A 116 -8.04 4.91 -10.52
C MET A 116 -8.95 5.99 -9.90
N SER A 117 -10.20 5.66 -9.57
CA SER A 117 -11.05 6.60 -8.80
C SER A 117 -10.55 6.88 -7.38
N ALA A 118 -9.71 6.01 -6.81
CA ALA A 118 -9.04 6.28 -5.53
C ALA A 118 -7.99 7.40 -5.66
N GLN A 119 -7.43 7.62 -6.86
CA GLN A 119 -6.50 8.71 -7.13
C GLN A 119 -7.21 10.07 -7.00
N ALA A 120 -8.38 10.20 -7.61
CA ALA A 120 -9.23 11.39 -7.47
C ALA A 120 -9.57 11.66 -5.99
N ALA A 121 -9.89 10.61 -5.23
CA ALA A 121 -10.15 10.73 -3.80
C ALA A 121 -8.91 11.20 -3.03
N PHE A 122 -7.71 10.69 -3.35
CA PHE A 122 -6.46 11.16 -2.77
C PHE A 122 -6.21 12.64 -3.05
N SER A 123 -6.36 13.08 -4.30
CA SER A 123 -6.16 14.48 -4.71
C SER A 123 -7.11 15.43 -3.96
N LEU A 124 -8.39 15.08 -3.85
CA LEU A 124 -9.39 15.86 -3.11
C LEU A 124 -9.13 15.87 -1.60
N LEU A 125 -8.81 14.70 -1.02
CA LEU A 125 -8.51 14.59 0.40
C LEU A 125 -7.23 15.31 0.78
N GLY A 126 -6.18 15.23 -0.04
CA GLY A 126 -4.91 15.90 0.17
C GLY A 126 -5.08 17.41 0.22
N GLY A 127 -5.73 17.99 -0.80
CA GLY A 127 -6.03 19.43 -0.82
C GLY A 127 -6.93 19.86 0.34
N GLY A 128 -7.97 19.08 0.67
CA GLY A 128 -8.86 19.38 1.78
C GLY A 128 -8.17 19.31 3.15
N MET A 129 -7.30 18.31 3.36
CA MET A 129 -6.52 18.17 4.58
C MET A 129 -5.48 19.28 4.70
N GLU A 130 -4.77 19.64 3.62
CA GLU A 130 -3.82 20.76 3.62
C GLU A 130 -4.50 22.08 4.01
N LEU A 131 -5.66 22.39 3.41
CA LEU A 131 -6.44 23.57 3.79
C LEU A 131 -6.84 23.54 5.27
N GLY A 132 -7.21 22.37 5.79
CA GLY A 132 -7.58 22.17 7.19
C GLY A 132 -6.42 22.36 8.15
N PHE A 133 -5.27 21.74 7.88
CA PHE A 133 -4.06 21.84 8.70
C PHE A 133 -3.52 23.28 8.72
N ASN A 134 -3.58 23.98 7.59
CA ASN A 134 -3.14 25.37 7.50
C ASN A 134 -3.93 26.30 8.44
N GLN A 135 -5.21 26.00 8.74
CA GLN A 135 -5.98 26.76 9.73
C GLN A 135 -5.40 26.67 11.16
N PHE A 136 -4.61 25.63 11.44
CA PHE A 136 -3.97 25.40 12.74
C PHE A 136 -2.47 25.73 12.73
N GLY A 137 -1.95 26.34 11.65
CA GLY A 137 -0.54 26.68 11.53
C GLY A 137 0.37 25.50 11.22
N TYR A 138 -0.16 24.45 10.57
CA TYR A 138 0.59 23.27 10.14
C TYR A 138 0.39 23.03 8.64
N SER A 139 1.35 22.40 7.98
CA SER A 139 1.26 21.97 6.58
C SER A 139 1.62 20.50 6.45
N ILE A 140 0.91 19.82 5.54
CA ILE A 140 1.18 18.45 5.10
C ILE A 140 1.65 18.42 3.64
N LEU A 141 2.03 19.56 3.07
CA LEU A 141 2.41 19.65 1.66
C LEU A 141 3.59 18.73 1.34
N GLY A 142 4.61 18.67 2.22
CA GLY A 142 5.73 17.74 2.07
C GLY A 142 5.31 16.27 2.06
N GLU A 143 4.28 15.90 2.85
CA GLU A 143 3.72 14.55 2.84
C GLU A 143 3.01 14.23 1.50
N ILE A 144 2.30 15.22 0.92
CA ILE A 144 1.66 15.09 -0.39
C ILE A 144 2.71 14.97 -1.49
N GLU A 145 3.74 15.80 -1.47
CA GLU A 145 4.85 15.79 -2.42
C GLU A 145 5.61 14.45 -2.37
N ASN A 146 5.98 13.97 -1.18
CA ASN A 146 6.66 12.68 -1.02
C ASN A 146 5.84 11.51 -1.56
N ALA A 147 4.52 11.54 -1.37
CA ALA A 147 3.62 10.48 -1.84
C ALA A 147 3.36 10.51 -3.36
N SER A 148 3.62 11.64 -4.03
CA SER A 148 3.34 11.86 -5.45
C SER A 148 4.57 12.13 -6.31
N ALA A 149 5.76 12.15 -5.71
CA ALA A 149 7.02 12.44 -6.39
C ALA A 149 7.34 11.42 -7.50
N ASN A 150 7.86 11.92 -8.62
CA ASN A 150 8.44 11.08 -9.66
C ASN A 150 9.89 10.71 -9.34
N SER A 151 10.28 9.51 -9.77
CA SER A 151 11.65 9.04 -9.68
C SER A 151 12.62 9.89 -10.52
N SER A 152 13.73 10.28 -9.91
CA SER A 152 14.79 11.05 -10.56
C SER A 152 15.86 10.16 -11.20
N THR A 153 16.02 8.93 -10.71
CA THR A 153 17.02 7.96 -11.20
C THR A 153 16.35 6.75 -11.82
N PHE A 154 17.05 6.08 -12.74
CA PHE A 154 16.56 4.84 -13.35
C PHE A 154 16.39 3.72 -12.31
N SER A 155 17.27 3.62 -11.32
CA SER A 155 17.13 2.64 -10.24
C SER A 155 15.90 2.89 -9.38
N MET A 156 15.60 4.16 -9.07
CA MET A 156 14.40 4.53 -8.34
C MET A 156 13.15 4.25 -9.16
N LEU A 157 13.17 4.54 -10.47
CA LEU A 157 12.05 4.20 -11.39
C LEU A 157 11.74 2.70 -11.34
N ILE A 158 12.77 1.85 -11.48
CA ILE A 158 12.60 0.39 -11.42
C ILE A 158 12.06 -0.05 -10.06
N TYR A 159 12.53 0.56 -8.98
CA TYR A 159 12.04 0.28 -7.64
C TYR A 159 10.56 0.63 -7.48
N VAL A 160 10.18 1.90 -7.65
CA VAL A 160 8.81 2.39 -7.35
C VAL A 160 7.76 1.86 -8.33
N SER A 161 8.16 1.55 -9.57
CA SER A 161 7.24 1.10 -10.61
C SER A 161 7.02 -0.40 -10.65
N PHE A 162 8.02 -1.20 -10.23
CA PHE A 162 7.99 -2.65 -10.41
C PHE A 162 8.35 -3.41 -9.14
N ILE A 163 9.56 -3.22 -8.61
CA ILE A 163 10.06 -4.05 -7.50
C ILE A 163 9.25 -3.82 -6.21
N GLY A 164 8.98 -2.55 -5.88
CA GLY A 164 8.11 -2.15 -4.78
C GLY A 164 6.72 -2.78 -4.89
N PRO A 165 5.94 -2.47 -5.94
CA PRO A 165 4.61 -3.06 -6.15
C PRO A 165 4.57 -4.58 -6.09
N VAL A 166 5.52 -5.28 -6.74
CA VAL A 166 5.60 -6.75 -6.70
C VAL A 166 5.84 -7.24 -5.27
N SER A 167 6.79 -6.62 -4.56
CA SER A 167 7.14 -7.00 -3.19
C SER A 167 5.99 -6.75 -2.22
N GLU A 168 5.31 -5.62 -2.33
CA GLU A 168 4.16 -5.25 -1.51
C GLU A 168 3.01 -6.23 -1.73
N GLU A 169 2.69 -6.59 -2.97
CA GLU A 169 1.67 -7.61 -3.23
C GLU A 169 2.02 -8.96 -2.60
N ILE A 170 3.29 -9.39 -2.69
CA ILE A 170 3.75 -10.63 -2.05
C ILE A 170 3.59 -10.54 -0.52
N ILE A 171 3.94 -9.41 0.09
CA ILE A 171 3.83 -9.19 1.54
C ILE A 171 2.36 -9.20 1.95
N PHE A 172 1.59 -8.25 1.44
CA PHE A 172 0.24 -7.98 1.92
C PHE A 172 -0.75 -9.01 1.40
N ARG A 173 -0.74 -9.35 0.11
CA ARG A 173 -1.74 -10.28 -0.47
C ARG A 173 -1.28 -11.73 -0.32
N GLY A 174 0.02 -11.97 -0.39
CA GLY A 174 0.60 -13.30 -0.21
C GLY A 174 0.66 -13.75 1.25
N PHE A 175 1.24 -12.97 2.15
CA PHE A 175 1.40 -13.39 3.55
C PHE A 175 0.29 -12.88 4.48
N ILE A 176 -0.01 -11.58 4.48
CA ILE A 176 -0.93 -10.98 5.46
C ILE A 176 -2.38 -11.39 5.21
N MET A 177 -2.89 -11.16 4.01
CA MET A 177 -4.25 -11.51 3.61
C MET A 177 -4.49 -13.02 3.77
N ARG A 178 -3.59 -13.87 3.27
CA ARG A 178 -3.72 -15.34 3.46
C ARG A 178 -3.63 -15.74 4.93
N GLY A 179 -2.85 -15.04 5.74
CA GLY A 179 -2.77 -15.25 7.19
C GLY A 179 -4.08 -14.93 7.93
N PHE A 180 -4.88 -14.00 7.42
CA PHE A 180 -6.20 -13.66 7.97
C PHE A 180 -7.36 -14.42 7.31
N GLN A 181 -7.13 -15.09 6.17
CA GLN A 181 -8.19 -15.73 5.39
C GLN A 181 -9.01 -16.78 6.17
N LYS A 182 -8.40 -17.43 7.17
CA LYS A 182 -9.09 -18.38 8.06
C LYS A 182 -10.18 -17.74 8.95
N TYR A 183 -10.22 -16.41 9.03
CA TYR A 183 -11.25 -15.63 9.75
C TYR A 183 -12.28 -15.01 8.79
N GLY A 184 -12.27 -15.41 7.50
CA GLY A 184 -13.18 -14.91 6.47
C GLY A 184 -12.48 -14.09 5.40
N ALA A 185 -12.96 -14.23 4.16
CA ALA A 185 -12.36 -13.56 2.99
C ALA A 185 -12.45 -12.03 3.08
N ARG A 186 -13.63 -11.49 3.43
CA ARG A 186 -13.83 -10.04 3.59
C ARG A 186 -12.93 -9.46 4.68
N TYR A 187 -12.85 -10.16 5.81
CA TYR A 187 -11.98 -9.76 6.92
C TYR A 187 -10.50 -9.71 6.50
N ALA A 188 -10.04 -10.73 5.79
CA ALA A 188 -8.68 -10.78 5.29
C ALA A 188 -8.33 -9.64 4.33
N VAL A 189 -9.24 -9.31 3.41
CA VAL A 189 -9.07 -8.18 2.48
C VAL A 189 -8.97 -6.86 3.25
N VAL A 190 -9.91 -6.61 4.17
CA VAL A 190 -9.94 -5.38 4.97
C VAL A 190 -8.69 -5.25 5.85
N MET A 191 -8.33 -6.28 6.61
CA MET A 191 -7.15 -6.22 7.47
C MET A 191 -5.86 -6.07 6.69
N SER A 192 -5.74 -6.75 5.54
CA SER A 192 -4.59 -6.58 4.66
C SER A 192 -4.50 -5.16 4.12
N ALA A 193 -5.62 -4.56 3.71
CA ALA A 193 -5.66 -3.19 3.20
C ALA A 193 -5.31 -2.16 4.27
N VAL A 194 -5.84 -2.31 5.49
CA VAL A 194 -5.52 -1.42 6.62
C VAL A 194 -4.05 -1.50 6.99
N ILE A 195 -3.49 -2.71 7.12
CA ILE A 195 -2.07 -2.89 7.46
C ILE A 195 -1.17 -2.39 6.33
N PHE A 196 -1.57 -2.56 5.07
CA PHE A 196 -0.88 -1.98 3.91
C PHE A 196 -0.90 -0.45 3.92
N GLY A 197 -2.04 0.16 4.27
CA GLY A 197 -2.12 1.61 4.43
C GLY A 197 -1.16 2.10 5.49
N LEU A 198 -1.25 1.55 6.70
CA LEU A 198 -0.39 1.93 7.82
C LEU A 198 1.10 1.73 7.52
N PHE A 199 1.47 0.72 6.75
CA PHE A 199 2.87 0.43 6.39
C PHE A 199 3.60 1.59 5.70
N HIS A 200 2.87 2.52 5.05
CA HIS A 200 3.51 3.62 4.32
C HIS A 200 4.10 4.69 5.22
N GLY A 201 3.70 4.78 6.49
CA GLY A 201 4.27 5.77 7.43
C GLY A 201 4.06 7.23 7.02
N ASN A 202 3.12 7.50 6.12
CA ASN A 202 2.73 8.83 5.64
C ASN A 202 1.21 8.96 5.75
N LEU A 203 0.71 10.06 6.32
CA LEU A 203 -0.70 10.15 6.73
C LEU A 203 -1.68 10.11 5.54
N ILE A 204 -1.43 10.95 4.53
CA ILE A 204 -2.33 11.06 3.38
C ILE A 204 -2.19 9.84 2.46
N GLN A 205 -0.96 9.37 2.26
CA GLN A 205 -0.67 8.16 1.49
C GLN A 205 -1.28 6.93 2.14
N SER A 206 -1.30 6.84 3.48
CA SER A 206 -1.94 5.73 4.19
C SER A 206 -3.41 5.60 3.83
N ILE A 207 -4.16 6.71 3.77
CA ILE A 207 -5.58 6.70 3.41
C ILE A 207 -5.77 6.18 1.98
N PHE A 208 -4.97 6.69 1.03
CA PHE A 208 -4.97 6.22 -0.34
C PHE A 208 -4.62 4.74 -0.45
N ALA A 209 -3.55 4.31 0.21
CA ALA A 209 -3.08 2.94 0.25
C ALA A 209 -4.13 1.98 0.84
N VAL A 210 -4.94 2.38 1.83
CA VAL A 210 -6.09 1.58 2.28
C VAL A 210 -7.12 1.43 1.16
N MET A 211 -7.49 2.50 0.46
CA MET A 211 -8.51 2.46 -0.60
C MET A 211 -8.11 1.54 -1.75
N VAL A 212 -6.93 1.75 -2.35
CA VAL A 212 -6.39 0.84 -3.39
C VAL A 212 -6.10 -0.54 -2.80
N GLY A 213 -5.76 -0.56 -1.51
CA GLY A 213 -5.57 -1.72 -0.67
C GLY A 213 -6.70 -2.74 -0.79
N LEU A 214 -7.93 -2.25 -0.68
CA LEU A 214 -9.17 -3.00 -0.78
C LEU A 214 -9.39 -3.56 -2.18
N VAL A 215 -9.13 -2.76 -3.24
CA VAL A 215 -9.28 -3.19 -4.64
C VAL A 215 -8.30 -4.30 -4.99
N LEU A 216 -7.03 -4.13 -4.60
CA LEU A 216 -5.97 -5.12 -4.78
C LEU A 216 -6.25 -6.40 -3.98
N GLY A 217 -6.65 -6.26 -2.71
CA GLY A 217 -7.04 -7.40 -1.87
C GLY A 217 -8.23 -8.18 -2.46
N TYR A 218 -9.26 -7.48 -2.93
CA TYR A 218 -10.39 -8.09 -3.64
C TYR A 218 -9.93 -8.83 -4.91
N THR A 219 -9.05 -8.20 -5.69
CA THR A 219 -8.50 -8.76 -6.93
C THR A 219 -7.73 -10.06 -6.65
N ALA A 220 -6.84 -10.03 -5.66
CA ALA A 220 -6.05 -11.20 -5.26
C ALA A 220 -6.90 -12.33 -4.64
N MET A 221 -7.97 -11.97 -3.90
CA MET A 221 -8.86 -12.95 -3.27
C MET A 221 -9.74 -13.67 -4.31
N ASN A 222 -10.26 -12.96 -5.31
CA ASN A 222 -11.23 -13.50 -6.27
C ASN A 222 -10.61 -14.03 -7.56
N TYR A 223 -9.47 -13.50 -7.96
CA TYR A 223 -8.76 -13.90 -9.17
C TYR A 223 -7.41 -14.50 -8.77
N SER A 224 -6.34 -13.71 -8.84
CA SER A 224 -4.99 -14.11 -8.42
C SER A 224 -4.15 -12.91 -8.04
N ILE A 225 -3.08 -13.16 -7.29
CA ILE A 225 -2.09 -12.15 -6.94
C ILE A 225 -1.43 -11.51 -8.18
N LYS A 226 -1.35 -12.23 -9.31
CA LYS A 226 -0.76 -11.70 -10.56
C LYS A 226 -1.55 -10.52 -11.11
N TRP A 227 -2.88 -10.55 -11.01
CA TRP A 227 -3.74 -9.44 -11.43
C TRP A 227 -3.64 -8.25 -10.49
N SER A 228 -3.45 -8.51 -9.20
CA SER A 228 -3.17 -7.49 -8.20
C SER A 228 -1.84 -6.78 -8.50
N ILE A 229 -0.78 -7.56 -8.76
CA ILE A 229 0.55 -7.05 -9.18
C ILE A 229 0.43 -6.21 -10.45
N LEU A 230 -0.30 -6.70 -11.46
CA LEU A 230 -0.46 -5.97 -12.72
C LEU A 230 -1.18 -4.63 -12.51
N LEU A 231 -2.28 -4.60 -11.74
CA LEU A 231 -2.99 -3.35 -11.44
C LEU A 231 -2.09 -2.37 -10.67
N HIS A 232 -1.32 -2.86 -9.71
CA HIS A 232 -0.41 -2.05 -8.92
C HIS A 232 0.73 -1.47 -9.78
N ILE A 233 1.34 -2.28 -10.65
CA ILE A 233 2.35 -1.80 -11.61
C ILE A 233 1.75 -0.77 -12.57
N ILE A 234 0.53 -1.00 -13.08
CA ILE A 234 -0.13 -0.02 -13.96
C ILE A 234 -0.33 1.30 -13.23
N ASN A 235 -0.78 1.29 -11.98
CA ASN A 235 -0.90 2.51 -11.18
C ASN A 235 0.45 3.24 -11.07
N ASN A 236 1.49 2.57 -10.60
CA ASN A 236 2.76 3.23 -10.29
C ASN A 236 3.54 3.61 -11.55
N PHE A 237 3.63 2.70 -12.51
CA PHE A 237 4.39 2.92 -13.74
C PHE A 237 3.64 3.78 -14.76
N VAL A 238 2.38 3.44 -15.08
CA VAL A 238 1.67 4.12 -16.16
C VAL A 238 1.15 5.46 -15.68
N PHE A 239 0.45 5.50 -14.54
CA PHE A 239 -0.19 6.72 -14.05
C PHE A 239 0.72 7.56 -13.16
N GLY A 240 1.52 6.93 -12.29
CA GLY A 240 2.48 7.63 -11.43
C GLY A 240 3.64 8.22 -12.21
N GLU A 241 4.33 7.41 -13.04
CA GLU A 241 5.55 7.80 -13.73
C GLU A 241 5.33 8.27 -15.18
N LEU A 242 4.87 7.37 -16.05
CA LEU A 242 4.83 7.61 -17.49
C LEU A 242 3.91 8.77 -17.86
N PHE A 243 2.69 8.79 -17.32
CA PHE A 243 1.70 9.83 -17.59
C PHE A 243 2.24 11.21 -17.17
N THR A 244 2.76 11.33 -15.95
CA THR A 244 3.34 12.58 -15.44
C THR A 244 4.51 13.06 -16.29
N ARG A 245 5.41 12.16 -16.72
CA ARG A 245 6.52 12.50 -17.62
C ARG A 245 6.05 12.95 -18.99
N LEU A 246 5.02 12.32 -19.56
CA LEU A 246 4.48 12.69 -20.87
C LEU A 246 3.90 14.10 -20.89
N ILE A 247 3.34 14.55 -19.76
CA ILE A 247 2.74 15.89 -19.64
C ILE A 247 3.69 16.94 -19.07
N SER A 248 4.87 16.54 -18.58
CA SER A 248 5.83 17.43 -17.92
C SER A 248 6.32 18.62 -18.78
N GLY A 249 6.30 18.49 -20.11
CA GLY A 249 6.66 19.57 -21.04
C GLY A 249 5.57 20.63 -21.26
N MET A 250 4.36 20.41 -20.73
CA MET A 250 3.25 21.37 -20.83
C MET A 250 3.30 22.41 -19.71
N ASN A 251 2.57 23.51 -19.86
CA ASN A 251 2.39 24.48 -18.77
C ASN A 251 1.66 23.82 -17.58
N VAL A 252 2.01 24.21 -16.36
CA VAL A 252 1.44 23.67 -15.10
C VAL A 252 -0.09 23.67 -15.10
N SER A 253 -0.75 24.73 -15.58
CA SER A 253 -2.22 24.79 -15.62
C SER A 253 -2.82 23.73 -16.56
N VAL A 254 -2.15 23.45 -17.68
CA VAL A 254 -2.56 22.39 -18.63
C VAL A 254 -2.33 21.01 -18.01
N GLN A 255 -1.21 20.81 -17.32
CA GLN A 255 -0.94 19.57 -16.61
C GLN A 255 -2.04 19.28 -15.57
N SER A 256 -2.38 20.25 -14.72
CA SER A 256 -3.45 20.11 -13.72
C SER A 256 -4.81 19.81 -14.38
N MET A 257 -5.15 20.51 -15.47
CA MET A 257 -6.39 20.26 -16.20
C MET A 257 -6.46 18.82 -16.75
N VAL A 258 -5.35 18.34 -17.33
CA VAL A 258 -5.26 16.98 -17.87
C VAL A 258 -5.35 15.93 -16.75
N PHE A 259 -4.68 16.14 -15.62
CA PHE A 259 -4.81 15.29 -14.42
C PHE A 259 -6.27 15.20 -13.94
N TYR A 260 -6.90 16.34 -13.68
CA TYR A 260 -8.28 16.36 -13.18
C TYR A 260 -9.29 15.79 -14.18
N ALA A 261 -9.06 15.97 -15.49
CA ALA A 261 -9.91 15.38 -16.51
C ALA A 261 -9.83 13.84 -16.48
N VAL A 262 -8.62 13.27 -16.39
CA VAL A 262 -8.42 11.82 -16.31
C VAL A 262 -8.98 11.24 -15.01
N GLU A 263 -8.65 11.84 -13.88
CA GLU A 263 -9.18 11.45 -12.56
C GLU A 263 -10.72 11.54 -12.52
N GLY A 264 -11.28 12.64 -13.03
CA GLY A 264 -12.71 12.86 -13.11
C GLY A 264 -13.43 11.84 -13.99
N ALA A 265 -12.83 11.43 -15.11
CA ALA A 265 -13.38 10.39 -15.98
C ALA A 265 -13.47 9.03 -15.27
N PHE A 266 -12.42 8.63 -14.55
CA PHE A 266 -12.44 7.38 -13.77
C PHE A 266 -13.42 7.44 -12.60
N LEU A 267 -13.50 8.57 -11.89
CA LEU A 267 -14.47 8.77 -10.82
C LEU A 267 -15.90 8.68 -11.34
N ALA A 268 -16.21 9.38 -12.44
CA ALA A 268 -17.53 9.33 -13.08
C ALA A 268 -17.88 7.91 -13.54
N GLY A 269 -16.92 7.18 -14.12
CA GLY A 269 -17.08 5.78 -14.48
C GLY A 269 -17.42 4.89 -13.29
N THR A 270 -16.71 5.04 -12.16
CA THR A 270 -17.00 4.31 -10.92
C THR A 270 -18.39 4.63 -10.39
N VAL A 271 -18.78 5.91 -10.33
CA VAL A 271 -20.13 6.32 -9.89
C VAL A 271 -21.20 5.71 -10.79
N HIS A 272 -21.01 5.76 -12.11
CA HIS A 272 -21.93 5.15 -13.06
C HIS A 272 -22.08 3.63 -12.83
N LEU A 273 -20.96 2.91 -12.67
CA LEU A 273 -20.96 1.48 -12.36
C LEU A 273 -21.66 1.17 -11.03
N MET A 274 -21.45 1.98 -9.99
CA MET A 274 -22.12 1.82 -8.70
C MET A 274 -23.64 2.02 -8.82
N VAL A 275 -24.09 3.05 -9.56
CA VAL A 275 -25.51 3.34 -9.76
C VAL A 275 -26.20 2.22 -10.54
N MET A 276 -25.57 1.70 -11.59
CA MET A 276 -26.10 0.59 -12.40
C MET A 276 -26.24 -0.71 -11.60
N ASN A 277 -25.33 -0.95 -10.64
CA ASN A 277 -25.26 -2.21 -9.90
C ASN A 277 -25.73 -2.08 -8.44
N ARG A 278 -26.38 -0.98 -8.06
CA ARG A 278 -26.68 -0.62 -6.67
C ARG A 278 -27.42 -1.70 -5.88
N GLU A 279 -28.40 -2.38 -6.48
CA GLU A 279 -29.21 -3.39 -5.79
C GLU A 279 -28.37 -4.63 -5.49
N LYS A 280 -27.62 -5.11 -6.49
CA LYS A 280 -26.69 -6.22 -6.35
C LYS A 280 -25.61 -5.93 -5.29
N LEU A 281 -25.00 -4.75 -5.34
CA LEU A 281 -24.00 -4.34 -4.35
C LEU A 281 -24.60 -4.30 -2.94
N ARG A 282 -25.84 -3.81 -2.80
CA ARG A 282 -26.55 -3.75 -1.52
C ARG A 282 -26.84 -5.14 -0.96
N GLU A 283 -27.18 -6.10 -1.79
CA GLU A 283 -27.39 -7.50 -1.40
C GLU A 283 -26.07 -8.15 -0.94
N GLU A 284 -25.02 -8.07 -1.75
CA GLU A 284 -23.69 -8.60 -1.41
C GLU A 284 -23.13 -8.01 -0.10
N MET A 285 -23.38 -6.73 0.17
CA MET A 285 -22.98 -6.06 1.41
C MET A 285 -23.71 -6.59 2.65
N LYS A 286 -24.97 -7.04 2.51
CA LYS A 286 -25.77 -7.59 3.61
C LYS A 286 -25.32 -8.99 3.98
N GLU A 287 -24.99 -9.82 2.99
CA GLU A 287 -24.58 -11.21 3.18
C GLU A 287 -23.19 -11.35 3.78
N THR A 288 -22.28 -10.42 3.46
CA THR A 288 -20.87 -10.55 3.81
C THR A 288 -20.50 -9.84 5.12
N ARG A 289 -21.14 -10.12 6.25
CA ARG A 289 -20.79 -9.41 7.50
C ARG A 289 -19.49 -9.93 8.13
N ILE A 290 -18.70 -9.00 8.67
CA ILE A 290 -17.57 -9.36 9.54
C ILE A 290 -18.13 -9.67 10.93
N GLU A 291 -17.72 -10.82 11.45
CA GLU A 291 -17.91 -11.31 12.81
C GLU A 291 -17.78 -10.19 13.87
N ARG A 292 -18.80 -10.01 14.72
CA ARG A 292 -18.76 -9.01 15.79
C ARG A 292 -17.65 -9.36 16.79
N GLY A 293 -16.86 -8.35 17.17
CA GLY A 293 -15.78 -8.49 18.16
C GLY A 293 -14.45 -9.02 17.61
N LEU A 294 -14.39 -9.54 16.38
CA LEU A 294 -13.16 -10.02 15.75
C LEU A 294 -12.13 -8.87 15.61
N LEU A 295 -12.57 -7.73 15.10
CA LEU A 295 -11.74 -6.52 14.97
C LEU A 295 -11.18 -6.07 16.33
N GLY A 296 -12.02 -6.01 17.37
CA GLY A 296 -11.57 -5.62 18.71
C GLY A 296 -10.50 -6.55 19.28
N VAL A 297 -10.61 -7.86 19.03
CA VAL A 297 -9.59 -8.83 19.46
C VAL A 297 -8.28 -8.64 18.68
N THR A 298 -8.34 -8.42 17.37
CA THR A 298 -7.16 -8.16 16.54
C THR A 298 -6.48 -6.85 16.92
N CYS A 299 -7.24 -5.77 17.10
CA CYS A 299 -6.72 -4.46 17.54
C CYS A 299 -6.13 -4.49 18.96
N SER A 300 -6.51 -5.47 19.79
CA SER A 300 -5.89 -5.68 21.11
C SER A 300 -4.53 -6.42 21.06
N SER A 301 -4.01 -6.75 19.88
CA SER A 301 -2.67 -7.33 19.73
C SER A 301 -1.59 -6.29 20.02
N ILE A 302 -0.70 -6.58 20.98
CA ILE A 302 0.40 -5.68 21.36
C ILE A 302 1.30 -5.32 20.17
N TRP A 303 1.58 -6.26 19.27
CA TRP A 303 2.43 -6.01 18.11
C TRP A 303 1.73 -5.15 17.05
N LEU A 304 0.41 -5.27 16.91
CA LEU A 304 -0.36 -4.38 16.04
C LEU A 304 -0.41 -2.96 16.61
N LEU A 305 -0.52 -2.81 17.93
CA LEU A 305 -0.47 -1.50 18.59
C LEU A 305 0.92 -0.85 18.46
N ILE A 306 2.01 -1.62 18.64
CA ILE A 306 3.38 -1.14 18.43
C ILE A 306 3.57 -0.68 16.98
N PHE A 307 3.15 -1.52 16.02
CA PHE A 307 3.22 -1.18 14.60
C PHE A 307 2.43 0.08 14.28
N PHE A 308 1.19 0.18 14.75
CA PHE A 308 0.35 1.37 14.56
C PHE A 308 0.99 2.63 15.16
N ALA A 309 1.49 2.55 16.40
CA ALA A 309 2.12 3.69 17.07
C ALA A 309 3.40 4.14 16.34
N PHE A 310 4.21 3.19 15.88
CA PHE A 310 5.41 3.47 15.10
C PHE A 310 5.07 4.16 13.77
N GLN A 311 4.11 3.61 13.01
CA GLN A 311 3.70 4.16 11.72
C GLN A 311 3.02 5.52 11.85
N LEU A 312 2.22 5.72 12.90
CA LEU A 312 1.61 7.00 13.21
C LEU A 312 2.66 8.06 13.58
N TYR A 313 3.70 7.68 14.34
CA TYR A 313 4.81 8.57 14.64
C TYR A 313 5.53 9.04 13.38
N LEU A 314 5.81 8.12 12.44
CA LEU A 314 6.41 8.48 11.14
C LEU A 314 5.53 9.48 10.37
N GLY A 315 4.23 9.20 10.26
CA GLY A 315 3.32 10.09 9.53
C GLY A 315 3.14 11.45 10.18
N ILE A 316 3.14 11.52 11.52
CA ILE A 316 3.08 12.81 12.23
C ILE A 316 4.39 13.59 12.07
N SER A 317 5.54 12.90 12.00
CA SER A 317 6.84 13.56 11.85
C SER A 317 7.03 14.28 10.52
N GLY A 318 6.21 13.97 9.50
CA GLY A 318 6.18 14.69 8.22
C GLY A 318 5.32 15.96 8.23
N ILE A 319 4.62 16.28 9.33
CA ILE A 319 3.81 17.50 9.44
C ILE A 319 4.71 18.66 9.85
N GLU A 320 4.72 19.72 9.05
CA GLU A 320 5.54 20.90 9.28
C GLU A 320 4.74 22.02 9.95
N LYS A 321 5.38 22.81 10.82
CA LYS A 321 4.76 24.00 11.40
C LYS A 321 5.01 25.19 10.47
N LEU A 322 3.94 25.90 10.12
CA LEU A 322 4.06 27.10 9.30
C LEU A 322 4.83 28.20 10.05
N PRO A 323 5.70 28.95 9.35
CA PRO A 323 6.30 30.15 9.92
C PRO A 323 5.19 31.15 10.28
N VAL A 324 5.23 31.64 11.53
CA VAL A 324 4.31 32.65 12.08
C VAL A 324 4.59 34.01 11.46
#